data_AF-A0A1G1AC87-F1
#
_entry.id   AF-A0A1G1AC87-F1
#
_cell.length_a   1.000
_cell.length_b   1.000
_cell.length_c   1.000
_cell.angle_alpha   90.00
_cell.angle_beta   90.00
_cell.angle_gamma   90.00
#
_symmetry.space_group_name_H-M   'P 1'
#
loop_
_entity.id
_entity.type
_entity.pdbx_description
1 polymer ?
#
loop_
_entity_poly.entity_id
_entity_poly.type
_entity_poly.pdbx_seq_one_letter_code
_entity_poly.pdbx_strand_id
1 'polypeptide(L)'
;MNPVVKVLCSLCHGKVALDEDYYHELVGKTIPCPHCKRPMSIPGNTDRIHHQQAPFNDLRTTQKLQLVPVASAAPKPVPVKASAPDGCRCPHCGAEVGRRDRVCITCEGRLNPSA
;
A
#
# COMPACT_ATOMS: atom_id res chain seq x y z
N MET A 1 -14.92 -17.05 -28.44
CA MET A 1 -13.60 -16.94 -27.77
C MET A 1 -13.83 -16.06 -26.56
N ASN A 2 -13.76 -16.60 -25.35
CA ASN A 2 -14.01 -15.80 -24.15
C ASN A 2 -12.81 -14.87 -23.91
N PRO A 3 -13.04 -13.59 -23.61
CA PRO A 3 -11.96 -12.67 -23.27
C PRO A 3 -11.28 -13.13 -21.97
N VAL A 4 -9.95 -13.14 -21.98
CA VAL A 4 -9.13 -13.57 -20.84
C VAL A 4 -8.31 -12.40 -20.36
N VAL A 5 -8.48 -12.03 -19.09
CA VAL A 5 -7.73 -10.98 -18.42
C VAL A 5 -6.46 -11.58 -17.81
N LYS A 6 -5.31 -10.99 -18.12
CA LYS A 6 -4.00 -11.43 -17.60
C LYS A 6 -3.58 -10.52 -16.46
N VAL A 7 -3.52 -11.07 -15.25
CA VAL A 7 -3.06 -10.36 -14.05
C VAL A 7 -1.70 -10.90 -13.63
N LEU A 8 -0.79 -10.02 -13.23
CA LEU A 8 0.51 -10.39 -12.68
C LEU A 8 0.46 -10.38 -11.15
N CYS A 9 0.92 -11.46 -10.53
CA CYS A 9 1.18 -11.44 -9.10
C CYS A 9 2.39 -10.54 -8.81
N SER A 10 2.24 -9.51 -7.98
CA SER A 10 3.34 -8.62 -7.58
C SER A 10 4.43 -9.31 -6.74
N LEU A 11 4.17 -10.51 -6.22
CA LEU A 11 5.05 -11.20 -5.29
C LEU A 11 5.89 -12.29 -5.96
N CYS A 12 5.29 -13.09 -6.85
CA CYS A 12 6.00 -14.14 -7.59
C CYS A 12 6.16 -13.85 -9.08
N HIS A 13 5.60 -12.73 -9.57
CA HIS A 13 5.55 -12.36 -10.99
C HIS A 13 4.88 -13.42 -11.88
N GLY A 14 4.14 -14.34 -11.28
CA GLY A 14 3.35 -15.34 -11.98
C GLY A 14 2.20 -14.70 -12.74
N LYS A 15 2.03 -15.11 -14.00
CA LYS A 15 0.90 -14.73 -14.85
C LYS A 15 -0.31 -15.56 -14.45
N VAL A 16 -1.41 -14.89 -14.13
CA VAL A 16 -2.69 -15.50 -13.81
C VAL A 16 -3.66 -15.09 -14.92
N ALA A 17 -4.20 -16.08 -15.61
CA ALA A 17 -5.27 -15.89 -16.58
C ALA A 17 -6.60 -16.07 -15.86
N LEU A 18 -7.42 -15.04 -15.87
CA LEU A 18 -8.78 -15.05 -15.33
C LEU A 18 -9.77 -14.82 -16.47
N ASP A 19 -10.93 -15.44 -16.36
CA ASP A 19 -12.05 -15.11 -17.23
C ASP A 19 -12.53 -13.68 -16.91
N GLU A 20 -13.07 -12.97 -17.91
CA GLU A 20 -13.47 -11.57 -17.77
C GLU A 20 -14.57 -11.39 -16.72
N ASP A 21 -15.62 -12.22 -16.74
CA ASP A 21 -16.71 -12.15 -15.76
C ASP A 21 -16.18 -12.36 -14.34
N TYR A 22 -15.30 -13.36 -14.18
CA TYR A 22 -14.67 -13.67 -12.89
C TYR A 22 -13.69 -12.58 -12.43
N TYR A 23 -12.99 -11.93 -13.35
CA TYR A 23 -12.13 -10.79 -13.03
C TYR A 23 -12.94 -9.61 -12.50
N HIS A 24 -14.07 -9.27 -13.14
CA HIS A 24 -14.95 -8.17 -12.72
C HIS A 24 -15.51 -8.38 -11.30
N GLU A 25 -15.84 -9.61 -10.92
CA GLU A 25 -16.24 -9.93 -9.55
C GLU A 25 -15.11 -9.80 -8.52
N LEU A 26 -13.86 -9.94 -8.97
CA LEU A 26 -12.68 -9.92 -8.12
C LEU A 26 -11.98 -8.56 -8.05
N VAL A 27 -12.37 -7.60 -8.88
CA VAL A 27 -11.84 -6.23 -8.85
C VAL A 27 -11.93 -5.65 -7.42
N GLY A 28 -10.79 -5.17 -6.91
CA GLY A 28 -10.71 -4.59 -5.57
C GLY A 28 -10.69 -5.62 -4.43
N LYS A 29 -10.82 -6.92 -4.73
CA LYS A 29 -10.66 -8.00 -3.75
C LYS A 29 -9.21 -8.48 -3.72
N THR A 30 -8.84 -9.03 -2.56
CA THR A 30 -7.58 -9.74 -2.38
C THR A 30 -7.83 -11.23 -2.53
N ILE A 31 -7.19 -11.87 -3.51
CA ILE A 31 -7.27 -13.31 -3.75
C ILE A 31 -5.91 -13.98 -3.53
N PRO A 32 -5.87 -15.27 -3.16
CA PRO A 32 -4.61 -16.01 -3.11
C PRO A 32 -4.11 -16.26 -4.54
N CYS A 33 -2.84 -15.95 -4.80
CA CYS A 33 -2.20 -16.28 -6.08
C CYS A 33 -2.16 -17.81 -6.26
N PRO A 34 -2.56 -18.37 -7.42
CA PRO A 34 -2.54 -19.82 -7.65
C PRO A 34 -1.12 -20.39 -7.61
N HIS A 35 -0.11 -19.59 -7.96
CA HIS A 35 1.30 -19.98 -8.05
C HIS A 35 2.02 -19.98 -6.69
N CYS A 36 1.88 -18.91 -5.91
CA CYS A 36 2.64 -18.74 -4.66
C CYS A 36 1.78 -18.75 -3.39
N LYS A 37 0.46 -18.89 -3.51
CA LYS A 37 -0.54 -18.86 -2.43
C LYS A 37 -0.57 -17.58 -1.58
N ARG A 38 0.27 -16.60 -1.92
CA ARG A 38 0.30 -15.30 -1.24
C ARG A 38 -0.87 -14.43 -1.69
N PRO A 39 -1.40 -13.57 -0.81
CA PRO A 39 -2.48 -12.65 -1.16
C PRO A 39 -2.00 -11.65 -2.22
N MET A 40 -2.80 -11.47 -3.26
CA MET A 40 -2.61 -10.44 -4.29
C MET A 40 -3.92 -9.68 -4.50
N SER A 41 -3.82 -8.37 -4.65
CA SER A 41 -4.96 -7.52 -5.00
C SER A 41 -5.17 -7.53 -6.50
N ILE A 42 -6.41 -7.71 -6.93
CA ILE A 42 -6.77 -7.59 -8.35
C ILE A 42 -6.92 -6.11 -8.68
N PRO A 43 -6.05 -5.53 -9.52
CA PRO A 43 -6.16 -4.12 -9.87
C PRO A 43 -7.45 -3.94 -10.65
N GLY A 44 -8.33 -3.05 -10.18
CA GLY A 44 -9.50 -2.63 -10.94
C GLY A 44 -9.07 -1.72 -12.07
N ASN A 45 -9.22 -2.17 -13.30
CA ASN A 45 -8.88 -1.35 -14.46
C ASN A 45 -9.98 -0.29 -14.70
N THR A 46 -10.02 0.73 -13.86
CA THR A 46 -10.86 1.93 -14.05
C THR A 46 -10.03 3.21 -14.09
N ASP A 47 -8.74 3.14 -14.43
CA ASP A 47 -8.00 4.33 -14.87
C ASP A 47 -6.92 3.96 -15.89
N ARG A 48 -7.27 4.13 -17.17
CA ARG A 48 -6.39 4.66 -18.22
C ARG A 48 -5.06 3.91 -18.45
N ILE A 49 -5.14 2.78 -19.16
CA ILE A 49 -4.16 2.51 -20.24
C ILE A 49 -4.67 3.18 -21.53
N HIS A 50 -4.84 4.51 -21.48
CA HIS A 50 -4.68 5.31 -22.68
C HIS A 50 -3.18 5.47 -22.87
N HIS A 51 -2.61 4.68 -23.78
CA HIS A 51 -1.45 5.01 -24.60
C HIS A 51 -0.64 6.22 -24.11
N GLN A 52 0.23 6.02 -23.12
CA GLN A 52 1.40 6.89 -22.95
C GLN A 52 2.57 6.22 -23.69
N GLN A 53 2.39 6.04 -25.00
CA GLN A 53 3.52 6.16 -25.92
C GLN A 53 3.89 7.64 -25.88
N ALA A 54 4.99 7.97 -25.23
CA ALA A 54 5.60 9.28 -25.38
C ALA A 54 6.19 9.36 -26.80
N PRO A 55 5.72 10.24 -27.70
CA PRO A 55 6.55 10.67 -28.80
C PRO A 55 7.58 11.66 -28.27
N PHE A 56 8.85 11.28 -28.36
CA PHE A 56 9.99 12.19 -28.34
C PHE A 56 9.89 13.20 -29.51
N ASN A 57 10.29 14.45 -29.25
CA ASN A 57 10.48 15.65 -30.12
C ASN A 57 9.49 16.79 -29.82
N ASP A 58 9.87 18.06 -29.71
CA ASP A 58 11.15 18.76 -29.65
C ASP A 58 10.87 20.17 -29.08
N LEU A 59 11.94 20.77 -28.59
CA LEU A 59 12.19 22.11 -28.08
C LEU A 59 11.44 23.30 -28.75
N ARG A 60 11.33 24.39 -27.96
CA ARG A 60 11.13 25.82 -28.33
C ARG A 60 9.66 26.27 -28.36
N THR A 61 9.18 27.00 -27.35
CA THR A 61 9.21 28.47 -27.38
C THR A 61 9.09 29.07 -25.97
N THR A 62 10.22 29.60 -25.52
CA THR A 62 10.47 30.80 -24.70
C THR A 62 9.32 31.62 -24.09
N GLN A 63 9.65 32.16 -22.90
CA GLN A 63 9.19 33.44 -22.31
C GLN A 63 7.78 33.46 -21.70
N LYS A 64 7.47 34.02 -20.52
CA LYS A 64 8.16 34.82 -19.48
C LYS A 64 7.06 35.14 -18.43
N LEU A 65 7.43 35.49 -17.19
CA LEU A 65 6.60 35.98 -16.05
C LEU A 65 5.75 34.90 -15.34
N GLN A 66 5.73 34.76 -14.01
CA GLN A 66 6.36 35.45 -12.89
C GLN A 66 6.20 34.52 -11.66
N LEU A 67 7.29 34.17 -11.00
CA LEU A 67 7.22 33.55 -9.67
C LEU A 67 6.80 34.64 -8.67
N VAL A 68 5.67 34.42 -7.99
CA VAL A 68 5.36 35.14 -6.74
C VAL A 68 5.59 34.21 -5.56
N PRO A 69 6.44 34.57 -4.58
CA PRO A 69 6.57 33.82 -3.34
C PRO A 69 5.45 34.28 -2.40
N VAL A 70 4.46 33.43 -2.14
CA VAL A 70 3.52 33.72 -1.05
C VAL A 70 4.18 33.33 0.27
N ALA A 71 4.45 34.39 1.03
CA ALA A 71 5.13 34.35 2.31
C ALA A 71 4.41 33.50 3.35
N SER A 72 5.25 32.89 4.18
CA SER A 72 4.97 32.24 5.45
C SER A 72 3.98 33.04 6.33
N ALA A 73 2.89 32.38 6.72
CA ALA A 73 2.10 32.73 7.89
C ALA A 73 1.66 31.43 8.58
N ALA A 74 2.49 30.96 9.51
CA ALA A 74 2.16 29.87 10.41
C ALA A 74 0.99 30.26 11.33
N PRO A 75 0.14 29.29 11.68
CA PRO A 75 -0.29 29.13 13.07
C PRO A 75 0.42 27.91 13.66
N LYS A 76 1.21 28.16 14.70
CA LYS A 76 1.73 27.13 15.61
C LYS A 76 0.57 26.53 16.45
N PRO A 77 0.84 25.60 17.35
CA PRO A 77 0.88 24.16 17.20
C PRO A 77 -0.34 23.52 17.89
N VAL A 78 -0.95 22.48 17.31
CA VAL A 78 -1.71 21.55 18.15
C VAL A 78 -0.72 20.49 18.63
N PRO A 79 -0.29 20.49 19.91
CA PRO A 79 0.22 19.27 20.50
C PRO A 79 -1.01 18.37 20.61
N VAL A 80 -1.23 17.52 19.60
CA VAL A 80 -2.00 16.30 19.84
C VAL A 80 -1.19 15.54 20.87
N LYS A 81 -1.57 15.76 22.13
CA LYS A 81 -1.11 15.05 23.29
C LYS A 81 -1.05 13.58 22.91
N ALA A 82 0.09 12.99 23.20
CA ALA A 82 0.28 11.56 23.30
C ALA A 82 -0.93 10.92 23.99
N SER A 83 -1.76 10.24 23.21
CA SER A 83 -2.29 8.97 23.69
C SER A 83 -1.25 7.95 23.27
N ALA A 84 -0.17 7.84 24.05
CA ALA A 84 0.49 6.55 24.12
C ALA A 84 -0.63 5.54 24.37
N PRO A 85 -0.84 4.51 23.52
CA PRO A 85 -1.38 3.32 24.10
C PRO A 85 -0.38 2.99 25.19
N ASP A 86 -0.84 3.06 26.43
CA ASP A 86 -0.25 2.44 27.61
C ASP A 86 -0.26 0.92 27.33
N GLY A 87 0.53 0.59 26.31
CA GLY A 87 0.54 -0.61 25.53
C GLY A 87 1.83 -1.27 25.91
N CYS A 88 1.70 -2.44 26.52
CA CYS A 88 2.85 -3.27 26.79
C CYS A 88 3.62 -3.39 25.48
N ARG A 89 4.91 -3.05 25.49
CA ARG A 89 5.80 -3.36 24.38
C ARG A 89 6.56 -4.62 24.75
N CYS A 90 6.81 -5.46 23.77
CA CYS A 90 7.60 -6.65 24.01
C CYS A 90 9.02 -6.24 24.42
N PRO A 91 9.55 -6.71 25.57
CA PRO A 91 10.92 -6.41 25.99
C PRO A 91 11.97 -7.07 25.08
N HIS A 92 11.60 -8.08 24.29
CA HIS A 92 12.50 -8.77 23.38
C HIS A 92 12.67 -8.09 22.02
N CYS A 93 11.61 -7.47 21.48
CA CYS A 93 11.65 -6.93 20.11
C CYS A 93 11.09 -5.51 19.98
N GLY A 94 10.51 -4.94 21.04
CA GLY A 94 9.93 -3.60 21.03
C GLY A 94 8.57 -3.49 20.33
N ALA A 95 8.03 -4.59 19.80
CA ALA A 95 6.72 -4.61 19.15
C ALA A 95 5.58 -4.32 20.15
N GLU A 96 4.52 -3.66 19.68
CA GLU A 96 3.32 -3.41 20.47
C GLU A 96 2.59 -4.74 20.74
N VAL A 97 2.31 -5.02 22.01
CA VAL A 97 1.62 -6.24 22.44
C VAL A 97 0.41 -5.86 23.27
N GLY A 98 -0.69 -6.60 23.11
CA GLY A 98 -1.89 -6.34 23.90
C GLY A 98 -1.63 -6.69 25.36
N ARG A 99 -2.25 -5.93 26.27
CA ARG A 99 -2.07 -6.12 27.74
C ARG A 99 -2.42 -7.52 28.25
N ARG A 100 -3.19 -8.30 27.47
CA ARG A 100 -3.61 -9.67 27.82
C ARG A 100 -2.80 -10.75 27.10
N ASP A 101 -1.95 -10.36 26.17
CA ASP A 101 -1.11 -11.29 25.43
C ASP A 101 0.02 -11.79 26.33
N ARG A 102 0.09 -13.12 26.50
CA ARG A 102 1.18 -13.78 27.24
C ARG A 102 2.41 -14.03 26.36
N VAL A 103 2.26 -13.85 25.05
CA VAL A 103 3.29 -14.07 24.04
C VAL A 103 3.23 -12.95 23.02
N CYS A 104 4.38 -12.50 22.55
CA CYS A 104 4.46 -11.51 21.49
C CYS A 104 4.16 -12.20 20.16
N ILE A 105 3.16 -11.72 19.41
CA ILE A 105 2.88 -12.28 18.07
C ILE A 105 4.02 -12.04 17.07
N THR A 106 4.88 -11.05 17.34
CA THR A 106 5.95 -10.65 16.41
C THR A 106 7.23 -11.48 16.56
N CYS A 107 7.60 -11.84 17.79
CA CYS A 107 8.82 -12.61 18.06
C CYS A 107 8.58 -13.93 18.79
N GLU A 108 7.31 -14.25 19.06
CA GLU A 108 6.86 -15.44 19.81
C GLU A 108 7.44 -15.54 21.24
N GLY A 109 8.13 -14.50 21.68
CA GLY A 109 8.72 -14.38 23.01
C GLY A 109 7.64 -14.28 24.08
N ARG A 110 7.85 -14.95 25.22
CA ARG A 110 6.93 -14.86 26.36
C ARG A 110 6.97 -13.46 26.96
N LEU A 111 5.81 -12.83 27.03
CA LEU A 111 5.57 -11.59 27.73
C LEU A 111 5.23 -11.97 29.16
N ASN A 112 6.24 -12.24 29.98
CA ASN A 112 6.00 -12.61 31.37
C ASN A 112 5.59 -11.35 32.16
N PRO A 113 4.39 -11.27 32.76
CA PRO A 113 4.00 -10.15 33.61
C PRO A 113 4.58 -10.28 35.04
N SER A 114 5.85 -10.67 35.19
CA SER A 114 6.49 -10.86 36.49
C SER A 114 7.77 -10.03 36.60
N ALA A 115 7.58 -8.78 36.96
CA ALA A 115 8.33 -8.06 37.99
C ALA A 115 7.44 -6.94 38.53
#